data_AF-A0A6C2UQM4-F1
#
_entry.id   AF-A0A6C2UQM4-F1
#
_cell.length_a   1.000
_cell.length_b   1.000
_cell.length_c   1.000
_cell.angle_alpha   90.00
_cell.angle_beta   90.00
_cell.angle_gamma   90.00
#
_symmetry.space_group_name_H-M   'P 1'
#
loop_
_entity.id
_entity.type
_entity.pdbx_description
1 polymer ?
#
loop_
_entity_poly.entity_id
_entity_poly.type
_entity_poly.pdbx_seq_one_letter_code
_entity_poly.pdbx_strand_id
1 'polypeptide(L)'
;MSGMKNAYELAMERLGGESAELSDGQKKALAEINSKMKAKVAETEIMFDQQLANETDPAKAAFIQQTRQAQAAKIKANAEEEKEDVRRNP
;
A
#
# COMPACT_ATOMS: atom_id res chain seq x y z
N MET A 1 -31.62 -23.05 22.22
CA MET A 1 -32.31 -22.23 21.21
C MET A 1 -31.25 -21.48 20.44
N SER A 2 -31.01 -21.86 19.18
CA SER A 2 -29.99 -21.22 18.33
C SER A 2 -30.51 -19.83 17.92
N GLY A 3 -29.84 -18.77 18.37
CA GLY A 3 -30.18 -17.39 18.05
C GLY A 3 -30.09 -17.15 16.55
N MET A 4 -31.01 -16.33 16.03
CA MET A 4 -31.06 -15.90 14.64
C MET A 4 -29.76 -15.11 14.34
N LYS A 5 -28.78 -15.76 13.72
CA LYS A 5 -27.54 -15.09 13.30
C LYS A 5 -27.87 -13.98 12.31
N ASN A 6 -27.28 -12.80 12.48
CA ASN A 6 -27.52 -11.70 11.57
C ASN A 6 -26.88 -12.00 10.19
N ALA A 7 -27.33 -11.31 9.13
CA ALA A 7 -26.83 -11.54 7.77
C ALA A 7 -25.31 -11.29 7.63
N TYR A 8 -24.75 -10.44 8.48
CA TYR A 8 -23.31 -10.12 8.55
C TYR A 8 -22.50 -11.27 9.17
N GLU A 9 -22.99 -11.88 10.26
CA GLU A 9 -22.40 -13.07 10.89
C GLU A 9 -22.43 -14.28 9.95
N LEU A 10 -23.52 -14.46 9.20
CA LEU A 10 -23.61 -15.51 8.19
C LEU A 10 -22.67 -15.27 7.00
N ALA A 11 -22.47 -14.00 6.60
CA ALA A 11 -21.52 -13.64 5.56
C ALA A 11 -20.07 -13.85 6.02
N MET A 12 -19.75 -13.52 7.27
CA MET A 12 -18.44 -13.76 7.89
C MET A 12 -18.14 -15.26 8.06
N GLU A 13 -19.13 -16.07 8.42
CA GLU A 13 -19.00 -17.54 8.43
C GLU A 13 -18.73 -18.11 7.02
N ARG A 14 -19.43 -17.60 5.99
CA ARG A 14 -19.25 -18.04 4.60
C ARG A 14 -17.91 -17.61 3.99
N LEU A 15 -17.33 -16.53 4.50
CA LEU A 15 -16.01 -16.01 4.09
C LEU A 15 -14.83 -16.66 4.83
N GLY A 16 -15.07 -17.60 5.74
CA GLY A 16 -14.02 -18.38 6.41
C GLY A 16 -13.74 -18.02 7.86
N GLY A 17 -14.70 -17.44 8.58
CA GLY A 17 -14.56 -17.13 10.02
C GLY A 17 -13.81 -15.83 10.27
N GLU A 18 -14.11 -15.20 11.41
CA GLU A 18 -13.65 -13.88 11.89
C GLU A 18 -12.55 -13.26 11.02
N SER A 19 -12.91 -12.29 10.17
CA SER A 19 -11.93 -11.26 9.81
C SER A 19 -11.50 -10.67 11.15
N ALA A 20 -10.34 -11.07 11.66
CA ALA A 20 -9.83 -10.60 12.93
C ALA A 20 -9.87 -9.08 12.87
N GLU A 21 -10.74 -8.47 13.68
CA GLU A 21 -10.84 -7.02 13.70
C GLU A 21 -9.47 -6.48 14.07
N LEU A 22 -8.92 -5.63 13.19
CA LEU A 22 -7.61 -5.04 13.44
C LEU A 22 -7.67 -4.24 14.75
N SER A 23 -6.67 -4.44 15.61
CA SER A 23 -6.52 -3.64 16.82
C SER A 23 -6.31 -2.17 16.46
N ASP A 24 -6.61 -1.26 17.39
CA ASP A 24 -6.36 0.16 17.16
C ASP A 24 -4.86 0.45 16.94
N GLY A 25 -3.99 -0.35 17.55
CA GLY A 25 -2.55 -0.34 17.29
C GLY A 25 -2.20 -0.72 15.85
N GLN A 26 -2.78 -1.81 15.32
CA GLN A 26 -2.60 -2.23 13.93
C GLN A 26 -3.15 -1.17 12.97
N LYS A 27 -4.36 -0.65 13.21
CA LYS A 27 -4.95 0.42 12.37
C LYS A 27 -4.04 1.65 12.31
N LYS A 28 -3.48 2.06 13.45
CA LYS A 28 -2.55 3.19 13.54
C LYS A 28 -1.26 2.91 12.77
N ALA A 29 -0.64 1.74 12.97
CA ALA A 29 0.57 1.34 12.25
C ALA A 29 0.34 1.31 10.73
N LEU A 30 -0.76 0.72 10.26
CA LEU A 30 -1.13 0.72 8.84
C LEU A 30 -1.32 2.13 8.28
N ALA A 31 -1.92 3.04 9.05
CA ALA A 31 -2.07 4.44 8.64
C ALA A 31 -0.72 5.15 8.52
N GLU A 32 0.19 4.93 9.46
CA GLU A 32 1.55 5.47 9.43
C GLU A 32 2.35 4.95 8.23
N ILE A 33 2.29 3.63 7.95
CA ILE A 33 2.93 3.02 6.78
C ILE A 33 2.39 3.65 5.49
N ASN A 34 1.06 3.80 5.39
CA ASN A 34 0.44 4.43 4.23
C ASN A 34 0.88 5.89 4.04
N SER A 35 0.99 6.66 5.13
CA SER A 35 1.45 8.04 5.07
C SER A 35 2.91 8.11 4.58
N LYS A 36 3.79 7.28 5.14
CA LYS A 36 5.21 7.21 4.74
C LYS A 36 5.37 6.77 3.28
N MET A 37 4.61 5.77 2.85
CA MET A 37 4.61 5.30 1.47
C MET A 37 4.18 6.41 0.50
N LYS A 38 3.09 7.13 0.79
CA LYS A 38 2.64 8.26 -0.04
C LYS A 38 3.69 9.36 -0.13
N ALA A 39 4.31 9.73 0.99
CA ALA A 39 5.38 10.73 1.00
C ALA A 39 6.57 10.31 0.12
N LYS A 40 7.07 9.08 0.31
CA LYS A 40 8.20 8.55 -0.50
C LYS A 40 7.88 8.47 -1.98
N VAL A 41 6.66 8.07 -2.36
CA VAL A 41 6.23 8.07 -3.76
C VAL A 41 6.25 9.51 -4.29
N ALA A 42 5.65 10.47 -3.58
CA ALA A 42 5.63 11.86 -4.03
C ALA A 42 7.04 12.46 -4.17
N GLU A 43 7.94 12.21 -3.22
CA GLU A 43 9.35 12.62 -3.31
C GLU A 43 10.04 12.03 -4.54
N THR A 44 9.83 10.73 -4.79
CA THR A 44 10.37 10.03 -5.96
C THR A 44 9.85 10.65 -7.26
N GLU A 45 8.55 10.91 -7.32
CA GLU A 45 7.92 11.53 -8.48
C GLU A 45 8.46 12.93 -8.75
N ILE A 46 8.55 13.79 -7.73
CA ILE A 46 9.11 15.14 -7.85
C ILE A 46 10.57 15.09 -8.36
N MET A 47 11.39 14.21 -7.79
CA MET A 47 12.78 14.05 -8.19
C MET A 47 12.91 13.68 -9.68
N PHE A 48 12.13 12.71 -10.15
CA PHE A 48 12.19 12.27 -11.54
C PHE A 48 11.54 13.26 -12.50
N ASP A 49 10.48 13.97 -12.08
CA ASP A 49 9.84 15.00 -12.89
C ASP A 49 10.81 16.17 -13.13
N GLN A 50 11.64 16.52 -12.14
CA GLN A 50 12.75 17.48 -12.31
C GLN A 50 13.82 16.98 -13.28
N GLN A 51 14.16 15.69 -13.26
CA GLN A 51 15.10 15.11 -14.22
C GLN A 51 14.54 15.14 -15.65
N LEU A 52 13.26 14.79 -15.82
CA LEU A 52 12.57 14.83 -17.11
C LEU A 52 12.46 16.24 -17.68
N ALA A 53 12.20 17.24 -16.84
CA ALA A 53 12.11 18.63 -17.28
C ALA A 53 13.41 19.16 -17.90
N ASN A 54 14.55 18.59 -17.53
CA ASN A 54 15.87 18.98 -18.03
C ASN A 54 16.41 18.05 -19.12
N GLU A 55 15.68 17.00 -19.50
CA GLU A 55 16.15 16.00 -20.47
C GLU A 55 15.61 16.31 -21.87
N THR A 56 16.53 16.33 -22.85
CA THR A 56 16.20 16.62 -24.26
C THR A 56 16.31 15.39 -25.15
N ASP A 57 17.03 14.36 -24.72
CA ASP A 57 17.14 13.10 -25.45
C ASP A 57 15.90 12.22 -25.19
N PRO A 58 15.08 11.90 -26.21
CA PRO A 58 13.90 11.06 -26.05
C PRO A 58 14.18 9.67 -25.50
N ALA A 59 15.32 9.05 -25.86
CA ALA A 59 15.66 7.72 -25.38
C ALA A 59 15.99 7.76 -23.88
N LYS A 60 16.72 8.78 -23.44
CA LYS A 60 17.06 8.99 -22.05
C LYS A 60 15.83 9.40 -21.22
N ALA A 61 14.96 10.24 -21.75
CA ALA A 61 13.68 10.60 -21.11
C ALA A 61 12.80 9.36 -20.90
N ALA A 62 12.69 8.48 -21.89
CA ALA A 62 11.95 7.22 -21.75
C ALA A 62 12.54 6.31 -20.66
N PHE A 63 13.87 6.21 -20.59
CA PHE A 63 14.55 5.45 -19.53
C PHE A 63 14.28 6.04 -18.14
N ILE A 64 14.31 7.37 -18.00
CA ILE A 64 14.00 8.07 -16.74
C ILE A 64 12.55 7.79 -16.32
N GLN A 65 11.59 7.84 -17.24
CA GLN A 65 10.19 7.50 -16.96
C GLN A 65 10.01 6.04 -16.51
N GLN A 66 10.66 5.10 -17.20
CA GLN A 66 10.62 3.68 -16.82
C GLN A 66 11.20 3.49 -15.41
N THR A 67 12.32 4.15 -15.11
CA THR A 67 12.97 4.09 -13.80
C THR A 67 12.08 4.66 -12.71
N ARG A 68 11.42 5.82 -12.94
CA ARG A 68 10.44 6.42 -12.03
C ARG A 68 9.32 5.44 -11.68
N GLN A 69 8.75 4.77 -12.68
CA GLN A 69 7.67 3.79 -12.48
C GLN A 69 8.15 2.58 -11.66
N ALA A 70 9.33 2.04 -11.98
CA ALA A 70 9.89 0.90 -11.26
C ALA A 70 10.18 1.24 -9.78
N GLN A 71 10.71 2.43 -9.50
CA GLN A 71 10.96 2.87 -8.12
C GLN A 71 9.68 3.08 -7.34
N ALA A 72 8.68 3.76 -7.92
CA ALA A 72 7.38 3.95 -7.28
C ALA A 72 6.68 2.60 -7.00
N ALA A 73 6.77 1.64 -7.93
CA ALA A 73 6.24 0.30 -7.74
C ALA A 73 6.95 -0.44 -6.59
N LYS A 74 8.28 -0.36 -6.52
CA LYS A 74 9.06 -0.95 -5.43
C LYS A 74 8.69 -0.37 -4.06
N ILE A 75 8.52 0.95 -3.95
CA ILE A 75 8.09 1.59 -2.69
C ILE A 75 6.72 1.06 -2.25
N LYS A 76 5.77 0.93 -3.19
CA LYS A 76 4.43 0.40 -2.91
C LYS A 76 4.48 -1.08 -2.49
N ALA A 77 5.30 -1.90 -3.16
CA ALA A 77 5.47 -3.31 -2.83
C ALA A 77 6.04 -3.50 -1.41
N ASN A 78 7.11 -2.78 -1.07
CA ASN A 78 7.69 -2.82 0.27
C ASN A 78 6.70 -2.39 1.35
N ALA A 79 5.89 -1.36 1.07
CA ALA A 79 4.86 -0.92 2.00
C ALA A 79 3.72 -1.95 2.14
N GLU A 80 3.40 -2.72 1.09
CA GLU A 80 2.42 -3.80 1.20
C GLU A 80 2.95 -4.94 2.05
N GLU A 81 4.21 -5.33 1.87
CA GLU A 81 4.89 -6.33 2.71
C GLU A 81 4.86 -5.91 4.20
N GLU A 82 5.23 -4.66 4.50
CA GLU A 82 5.19 -4.14 5.88
C GLU A 82 3.76 -4.13 6.47
N LYS A 83 2.74 -3.85 5.66
CA LYS A 83 1.33 -3.91 6.10
C LYS A 83 0.87 -5.34 6.33
N GLU A 84 1.30 -6.29 5.50
CA GLU A 84 1.03 -7.72 5.70
C GLU A 84 1.64 -8.22 7.00
N ASP A 85 2.87 -7.80 7.33
CA ASP A 85 3.50 -8.15 8.60
C ASP A 85 2.71 -7.61 9.80
N VAL A 86 2.26 -6.36 9.75
CA VAL A 86 1.41 -5.76 10.80
C VAL A 86 0.08 -6.51 10.94
N ARG A 87 -0.51 -6.98 9.84
CA ARG A 87 -1.76 -7.76 9.87
C ARG A 87 -1.56 -9.15 10.48
N ARG A 88 -0.41 -9.79 10.22
CA ARG A 88 -0.10 -11.16 10.66
C ARG A 88 0.46 -11.22 12.08
N ASN A 89 1.15 -10.17 12.52
CA ASN A 89 1.79 -10.08 13.84
C ASN A 89 1.19 -8.91 14.64
N PRO A 90 0.06 -9.13 15.35
CA PRO A 90 -0.63 -8.10 16.13
C PRO A 90 0.15 -7.58 17.35
#